data_AF-A0A2N2I4W1-F1
#
_entry.id   AF-A0A2N2I4W1-F1
#
_cell.length_a   1.000
_cell.length_b   1.000
_cell.length_c   1.000
_cell.angle_alpha   90.00
_cell.angle_beta   90.00
_cell.angle_gamma   90.00
#
_symmetry.space_group_name_H-M   'P 1'
#
loop_
_entity.id
_entity.type
_entity.pdbx_description
1 polymer ?
#
loop_
_entity_poly.entity_id
_entity_poly.type
_entity_poly.pdbx_seq_one_letter_code
_entity_poly.pdbx_strand_id
1 'polypeptide(L)' 'MARTYANQLHKGDAYAKLKPVVIIIFAGYRELATNRLHSVFHVLEIHDHVRLEDVFALHLVE' A
#
# COMPACT_ATOMS: atom_id res chain seq x y z
N MET A 1 -2.32 -5.18 -8.49
CA MET A 1 -2.58 -3.73 -8.45
C MET A 1 -3.72 -3.30 -9.38
N ALA A 2 -3.64 -3.48 -10.71
CA ALA A 2 -4.68 -3.01 -11.64
C ALA A 2 -6.12 -3.46 -11.31
N ARG A 3 -6.32 -4.68 -10.79
CA ARG A 3 -7.65 -5.21 -10.42
C ARG A 3 -8.30 -4.51 -9.22
N THR A 4 -7.50 -3.98 -8.29
CA THR A 4 -7.99 -3.29 -7.08
C THR A 4 -8.53 -1.90 -7.39
N TYR A 5 -7.97 -1.26 -8.42
CA TYR A 5 -8.35 0.08 -8.89
C TYR A 5 -9.30 0.06 -10.09
N ALA A 6 -9.50 -1.10 -10.74
CA ALA A 6 -10.35 -1.23 -11.92
C ALA A 6 -11.79 -0.76 -11.71
N ASN A 7 -12.32 -0.91 -10.48
CA ASN A 7 -13.66 -0.45 -10.13
C ASN A 7 -13.71 1.04 -9.75
N GLN A 8 -12.57 1.74 -9.76
CA GLN A 8 -12.44 3.13 -9.33
C GLN A 8 -11.99 4.08 -10.44
N LEU A 9 -11.44 3.55 -11.54
CA LEU A 9 -10.94 4.34 -12.67
C LEU A 9 -11.78 4.05 -13.90
N HIS A 10 -12.61 5.01 -14.30
CA HIS A 10 -13.21 5.01 -15.62
C HIS A 10 -12.31 5.73 -16.62
N LYS A 11 -12.53 5.47 -17.91
CA LYS A 11 -11.78 6.12 -18.99
C LYS A 11 -11.92 7.65 -18.89
N GLY A 12 -10.79 8.35 -18.71
CA GLY A 12 -10.75 9.82 -18.59
C GLY A 12 -10.74 10.34 -17.15
N ASP A 13 -10.83 9.48 -16.14
CA ASP A 13 -10.67 9.90 -14.74
C ASP A 13 -9.19 10.18 -14.42
N ALA A 14 -8.96 11.28 -13.72
CA ALA A 14 -7.66 11.58 -13.15
C ALA A 14 -7.33 10.59 -12.02
N TYR A 15 -6.09 10.12 -11.96
CA TYR A 15 -5.59 9.26 -10.88
C TYR A 15 -5.77 9.87 -9.48
N ALA A 16 -5.84 11.21 -9.40
CA ALA A 16 -6.16 11.94 -8.17
C ALA A 16 -7.54 11.60 -7.55
N LYS A 17 -8.44 10.91 -8.27
CA LYS A 17 -9.75 10.46 -7.76
C LYS A 17 -9.71 9.08 -7.09
N LEU A 18 -8.56 8.41 -7.10
CA LEU A 18 -8.42 7.10 -6.48
C LEU A 18 -8.67 7.17 -4.97
N LYS A 19 -9.51 6.26 -4.46
CA LYS A 19 -9.68 6.12 -3.02
C LYS A 19 -8.46 5.41 -2.44
N PRO A 20 -8.10 5.72 -1.18
CA PRO A 20 -7.09 4.97 -0.45
C PRO A 20 -7.31 3.46 -0.52
N VAL A 21 -6.26 2.73 -0.87
CA VAL A 21 -6.18 1.29 -0.84
C VAL A 21 -5.20 0.89 0.25
N VAL A 22 -5.73 0.18 1.23
CA VAL A 22 -4.96 -0.43 2.31
C VAL A 22 -4.93 -1.93 2.08
N ILE A 23 -3.74 -2.50 1.99
CA ILE A 23 -3.55 -3.94 1.97
C ILE A 23 -3.10 -4.36 3.35
N ILE A 24 -3.82 -5.30 3.97
CA ILE A 24 -3.46 -5.86 5.27
C ILE A 24 -3.09 -7.33 5.06
N ILE A 25 -1.89 -7.70 5.48
CA ILE A 25 -1.39 -9.07 5.49
C ILE A 25 -1.30 -9.53 6.93
N PHE A 26 -1.94 -10.65 7.24
CA PHE A 26 -1.77 -11.35 8.52
C PHE A 26 -0.77 -12.48 8.30
N ALA A 27 0.41 -12.36 8.91
CA ALA A 27 1.40 -13.41 8.94
C ALA A 27 1.23 -14.25 10.21
N GLY A 28 1.33 -15.57 10.09
CA GLY A 28 1.32 -16.47 11.25
C GLY A 28 2.70 -16.63 11.91
N TYR A 29 3.64 -15.77 11.55
CA TYR A 29 5.04 -15.81 11.95
C TYR A 29 5.63 -14.40 11.84
N ARG A 30 6.75 -14.16 12.54
CA ARG A 30 7.51 -12.92 12.43
C ARG A 30 8.39 -12.93 11.18
N GLU A 31 8.00 -12.16 10.18
CA GLU A 31 8.82 -11.69 9.06
C GLU A 31 9.87 -10.66 9.53
N LEU A 32 9.49 -9.72 10.41
CA LEU A 32 10.38 -8.66 10.85
C LEU A 32 11.06 -8.99 12.19
N ALA A 33 12.35 -8.67 12.28
CA ALA A 33 13.10 -8.72 13.54
C ALA A 33 12.76 -7.52 14.46
N THR A 34 11.47 -7.28 14.69
CA THR A 34 10.96 -6.23 15.59
C THR A 34 9.98 -6.82 16.60
N ASN A 35 9.70 -6.08 17.67
CA ASN A 35 8.66 -6.42 18.64
C ASN A 35 7.30 -5.78 18.31
N ARG A 36 7.12 -5.25 17.09
CA ARG A 36 5.88 -4.60 16.68
C ARG A 36 4.91 -5.65 16.16
N LEU A 37 3.71 -5.68 16.74
CA LEU A 37 2.59 -6.51 16.25
C LEU A 37 2.07 -6.02 14.89
N HIS A 38 2.17 -4.71 14.64
CA HIS A 38 1.65 -4.08 13.44
C HIS A 38 2.68 -3.12 12.86
N SER A 39 3.05 -3.38 11.61
CA SER A 39 3.96 -2.57 10.83
C SER A 39 3.25 -1.99 9.62
N VAL A 40 3.55 -0.73 9.29
CA VAL A 40 2.99 -0.03 8.12
C VAL A 40 4.14 0.39 7.22
N PHE A 41 4.00 0.08 5.93
CA PHE A 41 4.97 0.39 4.89
C PHE A 41 4.33 1.29 3.85
N HIS A 42 5.03 2.36 3.51
CA HIS A 42 4.73 3.20 2.37
C HIS A 42 5.59 2.80 1.18
N VAL A 43 5.06 2.97 -0.03
CA VAL A 43 5.84 2.70 -1.24
C VAL A 43 6.65 3.92 -1.61
N LEU A 44 7.94 3.69 -1.75
CA LEU A 44 8.92 4.66 -2.21
C LEU A 44 9.48 4.20 -3.55
N GLU A 45 9.75 5.15 -4.43
CA GLU A 45 10.59 4.94 -5.60
C GLU A 45 12.03 4.62 -5.15
N ILE A 46 12.70 3.66 -5.78
CA ILE A 46 13.93 3.07 -5.22
C ILE A 46 15.18 3.94 -5.37
N HIS A 47 15.20 4.85 -6.34
CA HIS A 47 16.37 5.69 -6.62
C HIS A 47 16.32 6.96 -5.77
N ASP A 48 15.21 7.68 -5.84
CA ASP A 48 15.04 9.00 -5.22
C ASP A 48 14.31 8.92 -3.89
N HIS A 49 13.82 7.74 -3.49
CA HIS A 49 13.06 7.52 -2.25
C HIS A 49 11.82 8.42 -2.12
N VAL A 50 11.34 8.93 -3.26
CA VAL A 50 10.12 9.74 -3.32
C VAL A 50 8.94 8.82 -3.10
N ARG A 51 8.02 9.25 -2.24
CA ARG A 51 6.79 8.51 -1.97
C ARG A 51 5.94 8.43 -3.23
N LEU A 52 5.52 7.22 -3.58
CA LEU A 52 4.69 6.98 -4.76
C LEU A 52 3.37 7.74 -4.66
N GLU A 53 2.55 7.41 -3.65
CA GLU A 53 1.32 8.15 -3.32
C GLU A 53 0.93 7.97 -1.84
N ASP A 54 0.08 8.86 -1.32
CA ASP A 54 -0.47 8.77 0.04
C ASP A 54 -1.62 7.77 0.17
N VAL A 55 -2.23 7.41 -0.96
CA VAL A 55 -3.41 6.54 -1.02
C VAL A 55 -3.05 5.05 -0.99
N PHE A 56 -1.78 4.69 -0.86
CA PHE A 56 -1.35 3.30 -0.83
C PHE A 56 -0.45 3.00 0.37
N ALA A 57 -0.85 2.00 1.17
CA ALA A 57 -0.06 1.50 2.29
C ALA A 57 -0.22 -0.03 2.43
N LEU A 58 0.89 -0.68 2.80
CA LEU A 58 0.93 -2.08 3.20
C LEU A 58 0.98 -2.17 4.72
N HIS A 59 0.03 -2.88 5.30
CA HIS A 59 -0.02 -3.19 6.72
C HIS A 59 0.35 -4.67 6.88
N LEU A 60 1.34 -4.94 7.72
CA LEU A 60 1.73 -6.28 8.11
C LEU A 60 1.39 -6.47 9.59
N VAL A 61 0.61 -7.49 9.90
CA VAL A 61 0.25 -7.88 11.26
C VAL A 61 0.80 -9.29 11.50
N GLU A 62 1.63 -9.45 12.52
CA GLU A 62 2.47 -10.64 12.77
C GLU A 62 2.29 -11.19 14.18
#